data_AF-A0A3R9VBY9-F1
#
_entry.id   AF-A0A3R9VBY9-F1
#
_cell.length_a   1.000
_cell.length_b   1.000
_cell.length_c   1.000
_cell.angle_alpha   90.00
_cell.angle_beta   90.00
_cell.angle_gamma   90.00
#
_symmetry.space_group_name_H-M   'P 1'
#
loop_
_entity.id
_entity.type
_entity.pdbx_description
1 polymer ?
#
loop_
_entity_poly.entity_id
_entity_poly.type
_entity_poly.pdbx_seq_one_letter_code
_entity_poly.pdbx_strand_id
1 'polypeptide(L)'
;MQYEKGTSGNPSGRPKGSANKATAHTRELIGAALAGLDADTLRTHLLSLRGKDFIDAYVKLAEFVTPKLQRTALAADDEERPVTVTLHIGGTPEQREANQQAARRLLRE
;
A
#
# COMPACT_ATOMS: atom_id res chain seq x y z
N MET A 1 -7.86 39.47 -5.88
CA MET A 1 -6.43 39.09 -6.00
C MET A 1 -6.36 37.58 -5.97
N GLN A 2 -5.86 36.96 -7.04
CA GLN A 2 -5.70 35.51 -7.15
C GLN A 2 -4.32 35.19 -6.55
N TYR A 3 -4.27 34.55 -5.38
CA TYR A 3 -3.01 34.23 -4.75
C TYR A 3 -2.23 33.19 -5.57
N GLU A 4 -0.94 33.43 -5.79
CA GLU A 4 -0.04 32.44 -6.40
C GLU A 4 0.11 31.22 -5.46
N LYS A 5 0.07 30.02 -6.05
CA LYS A 5 0.19 28.76 -5.31
C LYS A 5 1.59 28.67 -4.69
N GLY A 6 1.66 28.72 -3.36
CA GLY A 6 2.92 28.75 -2.60
C GLY A 6 3.27 30.12 -2.01
N THR A 7 2.56 31.17 -2.44
CA THR A 7 2.75 32.57 -2.01
C THR A 7 1.56 33.08 -1.19
N SER A 8 0.76 32.17 -0.63
CA SER A 8 -0.18 32.50 0.43
C SER A 8 0.57 32.59 1.76
N GLY A 9 0.07 33.36 2.72
CA GLY A 9 0.71 33.68 4.03
C GLY A 9 1.10 32.49 4.92
N ASN A 10 1.06 31.26 4.40
CA ASN A 10 1.76 30.09 4.91
C ASN A 10 2.45 29.33 3.74
N PRO A 11 3.66 29.77 3.30
CA PRO A 11 4.39 29.19 2.16
C PRO A 11 4.75 27.71 2.36
N SER A 12 5.00 27.33 3.62
CA SER A 12 5.37 25.96 4.02
C SER A 12 4.15 25.04 4.19
N GLY A 13 2.94 25.56 4.00
CA GLY A 13 1.70 24.84 4.22
C GLY A 13 1.55 24.34 5.66
N ARG A 14 0.59 23.45 5.87
CA ARG A 14 0.45 22.77 7.16
C ARG A 14 1.58 21.75 7.29
N PRO A 15 2.40 21.78 8.37
CA PRO A 15 3.54 20.88 8.51
C PRO A 15 3.10 19.42 8.41
N LYS A 16 3.83 18.63 7.61
CA LYS A 16 3.57 17.22 7.37
C LYS A 16 3.63 16.47 8.69
N GLY A 17 2.57 15.74 9.04
CA GLY A 17 2.45 15.02 10.31
C GLY A 17 1.75 15.80 11.44
N SER A 18 1.38 17.06 11.24
CA SER A 18 0.55 17.77 12.22
C SER A 18 -0.81 17.09 12.37
N ALA A 19 -1.21 16.79 13.61
CA ALA A 19 -2.50 16.17 13.90
C ALA A 19 -3.66 17.10 13.50
N ASN A 20 -4.73 16.54 12.94
CA ASN A 20 -5.94 17.31 12.65
C ASN A 20 -6.56 17.73 13.99
N LYS A 21 -6.71 19.04 14.23
CA LYS A 21 -7.24 19.59 15.48
C LYS A 21 -8.59 18.96 15.84
N ALA A 22 -9.49 18.78 14.86
CA ALA A 22 -10.77 18.14 15.08
C ALA A 22 -10.61 16.68 15.51
N THR A 23 -9.77 15.92 14.80
CA THR A 23 -9.50 14.51 15.14
C THR A 23 -8.78 14.35 16.48
N ALA A 24 -7.87 15.26 16.83
CA ALA A 24 -7.16 15.26 18.10
C ALA A 24 -8.14 15.48 19.27
N HIS A 25 -9.01 16.49 19.14
CA HIS A 25 -10.04 16.77 20.13
C HIS A 25 -11.04 15.61 20.29
N THR A 26 -11.48 14.99 19.18
CA THR A 26 -12.35 13.81 19.25
C THR A 26 -11.69 12.64 19.97
N ARG A 27 -10.40 12.37 19.71
CA ARG A 27 -9.66 11.31 20.40
C ARG A 27 -9.51 11.59 21.89
N GLU A 28 -9.26 12.85 22.26
CA GLU A 28 -9.16 13.27 23.66
C GLU A 28 -10.49 13.06 24.39
N LEU A 29 -11.61 13.49 23.82
CA LEU A 29 -12.94 13.31 24.41
C LEU A 29 -13.32 11.83 24.54
N ILE A 30 -13.10 11.02 23.50
CA ILE A 30 -13.36 9.58 23.55
C ILE A 30 -12.46 8.91 24.59
N GLY A 31 -11.17 9.27 24.62
CA GLY A 31 -10.22 8.76 25.60
C GLY A 31 -10.63 9.10 27.03
N ALA A 32 -11.07 10.33 27.28
CA ALA A 32 -11.57 10.75 28.58
C ALA A 32 -12.87 10.04 28.97
N ALA A 33 -13.80 9.82 28.03
CA ALA A 33 -15.04 9.09 28.28
C ALA A 33 -14.81 7.59 28.57
N LEU A 34 -13.76 7.01 27.98
CA LEU A 34 -13.36 5.63 28.22
C LEU A 34 -12.38 5.49 29.40
N ALA A 35 -11.89 6.60 29.96
CA ALA A 35 -10.96 6.59 31.08
C ALA A 35 -11.68 6.04 32.32
N GLY A 36 -11.29 4.83 32.72
CA GLY A 36 -11.90 4.11 33.83
C GLY A 36 -12.75 2.90 33.42
N LEU A 37 -12.93 2.63 32.13
CA LEU A 37 -13.40 1.31 31.70
C LEU A 37 -12.27 0.30 31.85
N ASP A 38 -12.44 -0.64 32.78
CA ASP A 38 -11.62 -1.83 32.88
C ASP A 38 -12.20 -2.99 32.04
N ALA A 39 -11.41 -4.04 31.88
CA ALA A 39 -11.81 -5.20 31.09
C ALA A 39 -13.04 -5.92 31.67
N ASP A 40 -13.22 -5.90 33.00
CA ASP A 40 -14.32 -6.56 33.69
C ASP A 40 -15.66 -5.82 33.51
N THR A 41 -15.62 -4.49 33.54
CA THR A 41 -16.76 -3.62 33.22
C THR A 41 -17.17 -3.82 31.77
N LEU A 42 -16.21 -3.82 30.85
CA LEU A 42 -16.48 -4.08 29.43
C LEU A 42 -17.09 -5.47 29.21
N ARG A 43 -16.56 -6.51 29.87
CA ARG A 43 -17.10 -7.87 29.81
C ARG A 43 -18.53 -7.92 30.32
N THR A 44 -18.81 -7.25 31.44
CA THR A 44 -20.15 -7.21 32.04
C THR A 44 -21.16 -6.56 31.10
N HIS A 45 -20.79 -5.43 30.49
CA HIS A 45 -21.64 -4.77 29.50
C HIS A 45 -21.81 -5.61 28.23
N LEU A 46 -20.77 -6.30 27.78
CA LEU A 46 -20.88 -7.17 26.61
C LEU A 46 -21.85 -8.33 26.88
N LEU A 47 -21.76 -8.96 28.05
CA LEU A 47 -22.63 -10.08 28.43
C LEU A 47 -24.08 -9.67 28.74
N SER A 48 -24.35 -8.37 28.97
CA SER A 48 -25.72 -7.88 29.15
C SER A 48 -26.46 -7.67 27.83
N LEU A 49 -25.75 -7.58 26.71
CA LEU A 49 -26.34 -7.49 25.37
C LEU A 49 -26.99 -8.81 24.96
N ARG A 50 -28.01 -8.75 24.11
CA ARG A 50 -28.75 -9.93 23.64
C ARG A 50 -28.93 -9.92 22.13
N GLY A 51 -29.00 -11.11 21.54
CA GLY A 51 -29.32 -11.30 20.13
C GLY A 51 -28.34 -10.57 19.21
N LYS A 52 -28.88 -9.73 18.32
CA LYS A 52 -28.12 -9.00 17.30
C LYS A 52 -27.08 -8.05 17.91
N ASP A 53 -27.42 -7.35 18.98
CA ASP A 53 -26.54 -6.32 19.56
C ASP A 53 -25.27 -6.94 20.16
N PHE A 54 -25.40 -8.13 20.75
CA PHE A 54 -24.25 -8.90 21.23
C PHE A 54 -23.33 -9.30 20.07
N ILE A 55 -23.91 -9.85 18.99
CA ILE A 55 -23.16 -10.29 17.81
C ILE A 55 -22.43 -9.10 17.17
N ASP A 56 -23.12 -7.97 16.98
CA ASP A 56 -22.53 -6.78 16.38
C ASP A 56 -21.39 -6.20 17.23
N ALA A 57 -21.57 -6.12 18.55
CA ALA A 57 -20.54 -5.65 19.46
C ALA A 57 -19.32 -6.59 19.47
N TYR A 58 -19.57 -7.90 19.49
CA TYR A 58 -18.52 -8.93 19.45
C TYR A 58 -17.71 -8.85 18.15
N VAL A 59 -18.37 -8.78 17.00
CA VAL A 59 -17.70 -8.70 15.68
C VAL A 59 -16.81 -7.46 15.61
N LYS A 60 -17.31 -6.29 16.05
CA LYS A 60 -16.53 -5.04 16.07
C LYS A 60 -15.29 -5.13 16.95
N LEU A 61 -15.38 -5.77 18.12
CA LEU A 61 -14.23 -5.96 19.00
C LEU A 61 -13.24 -6.99 18.42
N ALA A 62 -13.74 -8.06 17.80
CA ALA A 62 -12.91 -9.11 17.20
C ALA A 62 -12.01 -8.59 16.08
N GLU A 63 -12.38 -7.50 15.39
CA GLU A 63 -11.55 -6.85 14.36
C GLU A 63 -10.22 -6.29 14.89
N PHE A 64 -10.15 -5.99 16.19
CA PHE A 64 -8.93 -5.47 16.83
C PHE A 64 -8.03 -6.58 17.38
N VAL A 65 -8.56 -7.79 17.56
CA VAL A 65 -7.80 -8.96 18.03
C VAL A 65 -7.34 -9.83 16.86
N THR A 66 -8.19 -9.95 15.83
CA THR A 66 -7.88 -10.73 14.65
C THR A 66 -7.28 -9.81 13.60
N PRO A 67 -6.06 -10.07 13.09
CA PRO A 67 -5.49 -9.24 12.04
C PRO A 67 -6.42 -9.23 10.83
N LYS A 68 -7.01 -8.07 10.52
CA LYS A 68 -7.76 -7.89 9.28
C LYS A 68 -6.81 -8.16 8.12
N LEU A 69 -7.16 -9.12 7.28
CA LEU A 69 -6.40 -9.43 6.07
C LEU A 69 -6.24 -8.13 5.29
N GLN A 70 -5.00 -7.63 5.16
CA GLN A 70 -4.75 -6.44 4.38
C GLN A 70 -5.21 -6.71 2.95
N ARG A 71 -6.15 -5.90 2.48
CA ARG A 71 -6.56 -5.91 1.08
C ARG A 71 -5.39 -5.35 0.28
N THR A 72 -4.56 -6.24 -0.26
CA THR A 72 -3.50 -5.86 -1.19
C THR A 72 -4.16 -5.29 -2.43
N ALA A 73 -4.18 -3.96 -2.54
CA ALA A 73 -4.43 -3.30 -3.81
C ALA A 73 -3.14 -3.46 -4.61
N LEU A 74 -3.10 -4.43 -5.53
CA LEU A 74 -2.05 -4.49 -6.55
C LEU A 74 -2.26 -3.26 -7.44
N ALA A 75 -1.56 -2.17 -7.12
CA ALA A 75 -1.35 -1.10 -8.07
C ALA A 75 -0.40 -1.68 -9.13
N ALA A 76 -0.94 -2.03 -10.29
CA ALA A 76 -0.11 -2.16 -11.47
C ALA A 76 0.36 -0.73 -11.79
N ASP A 77 1.59 -0.41 -11.40
CA ASP A 77 2.29 0.73 -12.00
C ASP A 77 2.51 0.35 -13.46
N ASP A 78 1.60 0.78 -14.33
CA ASP A 78 1.79 0.83 -15.79
C ASP A 78 2.88 1.89 -16.08
N GLU A 79 4.11 1.64 -15.62
CA GLU A 79 5.25 2.32 -16.19
C GLU A 79 5.45 1.73 -17.59
N GLU A 80 5.00 2.46 -18.60
CA GLU A 80 5.36 2.24 -20.01
C GLU A 80 6.88 2.37 -20.16
N ARG A 81 7.61 1.32 -19.79
CA ARG A 81 9.04 1.22 -20.01
C ARG A 81 9.24 0.76 -21.46
N PRO A 82 9.89 1.55 -22.32
CA PRO A 82 10.16 1.10 -23.68
C PRO A 82 11.03 -0.15 -23.64
N VAL A 83 10.51 -1.25 -24.17
CA VAL A 83 11.26 -2.51 -24.30
C VAL A 83 12.09 -2.45 -25.57
N THR A 84 13.41 -2.37 -25.43
CA THR A 84 14.33 -2.44 -26.57
C THR A 84 14.48 -3.89 -27.00
N VAL A 85 13.88 -4.25 -28.15
CA VAL A 85 14.06 -5.57 -28.78
C VAL A 85 15.14 -5.45 -29.85
N THR A 86 16.29 -6.11 -29.64
CA THR A 86 17.37 -6.15 -30.63
C THR A 86 17.25 -7.41 -31.48
N LEU A 87 16.97 -7.24 -32.78
CA LEU A 87 16.86 -8.33 -33.75
C LEU A 87 18.17 -8.50 -34.52
N HIS A 88 18.84 -9.64 -34.37
CA HIS A 88 20.04 -9.98 -35.14
C HIS A 88 19.67 -10.78 -36.41
N ILE A 89 19.43 -10.08 -37.52
CA ILE A 89 19.18 -10.72 -38.82
C ILE A 89 20.50 -11.31 -39.33
N GLY A 90 20.52 -12.62 -39.59
CA GLY A 90 21.72 -13.36 -40.01
C GLY A 90 22.60 -13.85 -38.87
N GLY A 91 22.06 -13.98 -37.66
CA GLY A 91 22.74 -14.52 -36.48
C GLY A 91 23.64 -13.53 -35.77
N THR A 92 24.03 -13.87 -34.53
CA THR A 92 25.01 -13.12 -33.75
C THR A 92 26.40 -13.19 -34.40
N PRO A 93 27.33 -12.26 -34.07
CA PRO A 93 28.71 -12.34 -34.55
C PRO A 93 29.35 -13.72 -34.32
N GLU A 94 29.14 -14.28 -33.13
CA GLU A 94 29.61 -15.64 -32.77
C GLU A 94 29.03 -16.73 -33.68
N GLN A 95 27.72 -16.65 -33.99
CA GLN A 95 27.07 -17.61 -34.90
C GLN A 95 27.61 -17.48 -36.33
N ARG A 96 27.93 -16.27 -36.80
CA ARG A 96 28.52 -16.05 -38.12
C ARG A 96 29.92 -16.63 -38.22
N GLU A 97 30.74 -16.46 -37.19
CA GLU A 97 32.08 -17.05 -37.12
C GLU A 97 32.03 -18.59 -37.08
N ALA A 98 31.13 -19.16 -36.26
CA ALA A 98 30.90 -20.60 -36.22
C ALA A 98 30.47 -21.16 -37.59
N ASN A 99 29.56 -20.47 -38.29
CA ASN A 99 29.13 -20.86 -39.62
C ASN A 99 30.27 -20.79 -40.65
N GLN A 100 31.15 -19.78 -40.57
CA GLN A 100 32.32 -19.66 -41.45
C GLN A 100 33.36 -20.76 -41.20
N GLN A 101 33.60 -21.11 -39.93
CA GLN A 101 34.51 -22.22 -39.58
C GLN A 101 33.95 -23.56 -40.05
N ALA A 102 32.66 -23.81 -39.86
CA ALA A 102 31.99 -25.00 -40.35
C ALA A 102 32.07 -25.10 -41.89
N ALA A 103 31.82 -24.00 -42.61
CA ALA A 103 31.96 -23.95 -44.06
C ALA A 103 33.39 -24.24 -44.54
N ARG A 104 34.41 -23.70 -43.86
CA ARG A 104 35.82 -23.98 -44.18
C ARG A 104 36.22 -25.44 -43.94
N ARG A 105 35.60 -26.10 -42.97
CA ARG A 105 35.81 -27.53 -42.69
C ARG A 105 35.22 -28.41 -43.78
N LEU A 106 34.00 -28.07 -44.23
CA LEU A 106 33.28 -28.78 -45.29
C LEU A 106 33.93 -28.67 -46.68
N LEU A 107 34.66 -27.58 -46.95
CA LEU A 107 35.36 -27.36 -48.22
C LEU A 107 36.79 -27.95 -48.29
N ARG A 108 37.24 -28.66 -47.24
CA ARG A 108 38.57 -29.30 -47.17
C ARG A 108 38.52 -30.84 -47.19
N GLU A 109 37.34 -31.42 -47.35
CA GLU A 109 37.12 -32.83 -47.74
C GLU A 109 36.83 -32.90 -49.24
#